data_AF-A0A2T0A9K5-F1
#
_entry.id   AF-A0A2T0A9K5-F1
#
_cell.length_a   1.000
_cell.length_b   1.000
_cell.length_c   1.000
_cell.angle_alpha   90.00
_cell.angle_beta   90.00
_cell.angle_gamma   90.00
#
_symmetry.space_group_name_H-M   'P 1'
#
loop_
_entity.id
_entity.type
_entity.pdbx_description
1 polymer ?
#
loop_
_entity_poly.entity_id
_entity_poly.type
_entity_poly.pdbx_seq_one_letter_code
_entity_poly.pdbx_strand_id
1 'polypeptide(L)'
;MVEPLFRLSPTDIEREKQKRGRESQESMSQGPSLKRSVSMSAASERRTLTAEGSFVSSSSYSSSPRKAEAETDERSDLLEVLRELSEKDWACEEIGSAQVGGMDGSLGKKAKVLKGDARHLQSLRDVLDSSAILSESSLPPTMQSLVLLTIRSISFFSPRTIFQPQHMMCVSGVFERVARVFLEESQALSARLSKYEQGFDLLPPPDAAASPISFSLPTLALGLSIFEATSLAAPLAFHIISTDDFLSPLAEAFRHLILVSFLLAFDSSTAASSLSSKRLATNTLSAVLGILFGLTTEPSWASALVGENGEVLVTLVRIALACRRSAADLGRTEASAQTDVKRLAPPKPEANDSSDPPSSGVSSSGVSAAESATKDRIAVESQLVWDIFSLSLGVLANLAESADGVVKEALRTLVLNPSCQGKRRCAQRCQCAETSQQSLLEILSHLALDPLEDAPNTVHQTSVTGFLRLLLGLAILDDPHNETVLLDTIGTSKATLVGILDALDELAKLHDEQNEVRGLLEGPEEMQEDEAGESQRTEVVEETQVEEDEQMEVLPAQSGEASKRMRELVERLRRRTR
;
A
#
# COMPACT_ATOMS: atom_id res chain seq x y z
N MET A 1 -9.40 9.94 14.84
CA MET A 1 -10.80 9.49 14.86
C MET A 1 -11.23 9.37 13.42
N VAL A 2 -11.26 8.13 12.89
CA VAL A 2 -11.66 7.80 11.53
C VAL A 2 -12.88 6.89 11.70
N GLU A 3 -14.06 7.35 11.28
CA GLU A 3 -15.29 6.55 11.24
C GLU A 3 -15.18 5.48 10.13
N PRO A 4 -15.89 4.33 10.27
CA PRO A 4 -15.75 3.23 9.33
C PRO A 4 -16.35 3.57 7.96
N LEU A 5 -15.59 3.17 6.94
CA LEU A 5 -15.91 3.23 5.51
C LEU A 5 -17.31 2.65 5.24
N PHE A 6 -18.12 3.42 4.51
CA PHE A 6 -19.34 2.92 3.87
C PHE A 6 -19.00 1.71 2.99
N ARG A 7 -19.23 0.51 3.51
CA ARG A 7 -19.29 -0.72 2.71
C ARG A 7 -20.60 -0.69 1.94
N LEU A 8 -20.52 -0.73 0.61
CA LEU A 8 -21.70 -0.98 -0.23
C LEU A 8 -22.17 -2.41 0.02
N SER A 9 -23.49 -2.62 0.00
CA SER A 9 -24.06 -3.95 0.22
C SER A 9 -23.73 -4.88 -0.95
N PRO A 10 -23.60 -6.21 -0.70
CA PRO A 10 -23.40 -7.22 -1.74
C PRO A 10 -24.40 -7.11 -2.91
N THR A 11 -25.63 -6.68 -2.62
CA THR A 11 -26.71 -6.46 -3.59
C THR A 11 -26.44 -5.35 -4.61
N ASP A 12 -25.68 -4.31 -4.24
CA ASP A 12 -25.28 -3.25 -5.17
C ASP A 12 -24.13 -3.71 -6.09
N ILE A 13 -23.27 -4.60 -5.59
CA ILE A 13 -22.19 -5.24 -6.38
C ILE A 13 -22.78 -6.20 -7.42
N GLU A 14 -23.83 -6.92 -7.06
CA GLU A 14 -24.53 -7.88 -7.93
C GLU A 14 -25.34 -7.20 -9.04
N ARG A 15 -25.94 -6.03 -8.74
CA ARG A 15 -26.55 -5.15 -9.75
C ARG A 15 -25.55 -4.67 -10.80
N GLU A 16 -24.34 -4.29 -10.39
CA GLU A 16 -23.33 -3.80 -11.32
C GLU A 16 -22.72 -4.96 -12.15
N LYS A 17 -22.61 -6.17 -11.57
CA LYS A 17 -22.30 -7.42 -12.32
C LYS A 17 -23.34 -7.70 -13.42
N GLN A 18 -24.63 -7.62 -13.11
CA GLN A 18 -25.70 -7.84 -14.09
C GLN A 18 -25.71 -6.80 -15.21
N LYS A 19 -25.32 -5.56 -14.90
CA LYS A 19 -25.19 -4.48 -15.89
C LYS A 19 -24.05 -4.74 -16.88
N ARG A 20 -22.90 -5.21 -16.40
CA ARG A 20 -21.76 -5.62 -17.25
C ARG A 20 -22.06 -6.87 -18.10
N GLY A 21 -22.84 -7.81 -17.58
CA GLY A 21 -23.30 -8.97 -18.33
C GLY A 21 -24.22 -8.62 -19.50
N ARG A 22 -25.08 -7.61 -19.34
CA ARG A 22 -25.99 -7.11 -20.40
C ARG A 22 -25.28 -6.31 -21.48
N GLU A 23 -24.34 -5.44 -21.13
CA GLU A 23 -23.57 -4.65 -22.11
C GLU A 23 -22.66 -5.54 -23.00
N SER A 24 -22.24 -6.69 -22.49
CA SER A 24 -21.46 -7.69 -23.23
C SER A 24 -22.31 -8.58 -24.17
N GLN A 25 -23.62 -8.70 -23.93
CA GLN A 25 -24.55 -9.46 -24.81
C GLN A 25 -25.17 -8.58 -25.92
N GLU A 26 -25.38 -7.29 -25.67
CA GLU A 26 -25.88 -6.35 -26.69
C GLU A 26 -24.81 -6.04 -27.76
N SER A 27 -23.52 -6.16 -27.44
CA SER A 27 -22.42 -5.97 -28.40
C SER A 27 -22.20 -7.15 -29.37
N MET A 28 -22.83 -8.31 -29.14
CA MET A 28 -22.70 -9.49 -30.00
C MET A 28 -23.95 -9.81 -30.85
N SER A 29 -25.01 -9.01 -30.79
CA SER A 29 -26.29 -9.30 -31.46
C SER A 29 -26.83 -8.18 -32.35
N GLN A 30 -26.03 -7.63 -33.27
CA GLN A 30 -26.57 -6.80 -34.36
C GLN A 30 -26.02 -7.19 -35.74
N GLY A 31 -26.80 -8.00 -36.45
CA GLY A 31 -26.75 -8.15 -37.91
C GLY A 31 -27.99 -7.49 -38.57
N PRO A 32 -27.96 -7.13 -39.87
CA PRO A 32 -28.71 -5.99 -40.37
C PRO A 32 -30.01 -6.36 -41.12
N SER A 33 -31.14 -5.79 -40.71
CA SER A 33 -32.35 -5.51 -41.51
C SER A 33 -33.31 -4.73 -40.59
N LEU A 34 -34.04 -3.66 -40.92
CA LEU A 34 -34.86 -3.31 -42.08
C LEU A 34 -35.29 -1.83 -41.97
N LYS A 35 -35.79 -1.28 -43.09
CA LYS A 35 -36.17 0.12 -43.37
C LYS A 35 -37.48 0.61 -42.70
N ARG A 36 -37.59 1.96 -42.65
CA ARG A 36 -38.80 2.84 -42.52
C ARG A 36 -39.43 2.88 -41.10
N SER A 37 -39.97 3.98 -40.58
CA SER A 37 -40.54 5.21 -41.17
C SER A 37 -40.67 6.36 -40.15
N VAL A 38 -40.69 7.57 -40.72
CA VAL A 38 -41.07 8.91 -40.21
C VAL A 38 -42.24 8.95 -39.21
N SER A 39 -42.13 9.82 -38.18
CA SER A 39 -43.24 10.67 -37.72
C SER A 39 -42.75 11.92 -36.97
N MET A 40 -43.34 13.06 -37.32
CA MET A 40 -43.06 14.42 -36.85
C MET A 40 -43.86 14.81 -35.59
N SER A 41 -43.29 15.71 -34.78
CA SER A 41 -43.92 16.82 -34.00
C SER A 41 -43.05 17.11 -32.77
N ALA A 42 -42.91 18.32 -32.24
CA ALA A 42 -43.36 19.65 -32.61
C ALA A 42 -42.48 20.66 -31.85
N ALA A 43 -42.51 21.90 -32.33
CA ALA A 43 -41.71 23.04 -31.91
C ALA A 43 -41.86 23.46 -30.43
N SER A 44 -40.80 24.05 -29.87
CA SER A 44 -40.94 25.26 -29.05
C SER A 44 -39.65 26.07 -28.96
N GLU A 45 -39.68 27.20 -29.68
CA GLU A 45 -39.21 28.54 -29.32
C GLU A 45 -37.83 28.77 -28.66
N ARG A 46 -36.95 29.35 -29.48
CA ARG A 46 -35.83 30.21 -29.09
C ARG A 46 -36.29 31.39 -28.23
N ARG A 47 -35.63 31.61 -27.09
CA ARG A 47 -35.30 32.97 -26.60
C ARG A 47 -33.84 33.04 -26.17
N THR A 48 -33.07 33.72 -27.01
CA THR A 48 -31.75 34.27 -26.73
C THR A 48 -31.90 35.49 -25.81
N LEU A 49 -31.23 35.47 -24.66
CA LEU A 49 -30.83 36.68 -23.95
C LEU A 49 -29.31 36.62 -23.75
N THR A 50 -28.65 37.50 -24.49
CA THR A 50 -27.24 37.86 -24.42
C THR A 50 -26.96 38.66 -23.15
N ALA A 51 -25.94 38.29 -22.39
CA ALA A 51 -25.22 39.20 -21.50
C ALA A 51 -23.75 38.76 -21.42
N GLU A 52 -22.97 39.50 -22.21
CA GLU A 52 -21.54 39.80 -22.23
C GLU A 52 -20.64 39.26 -21.10
N GLY A 53 -19.47 38.73 -21.51
CA GLY A 53 -18.31 38.55 -20.63
C GLY A 53 -17.44 37.33 -20.95
N SER A 54 -17.03 37.11 -22.21
CA SER A 54 -16.06 36.06 -22.54
C SER A 54 -14.79 36.64 -23.13
N PHE A 55 -13.70 36.44 -22.39
CA PHE A 55 -12.32 36.72 -22.79
C PHE A 55 -11.98 35.95 -24.07
N VAL A 56 -11.61 36.69 -25.09
CA VAL A 56 -10.99 36.19 -26.31
C VAL A 56 -9.60 35.64 -25.96
N SER A 57 -9.39 34.34 -26.15
CA SER A 57 -8.04 33.79 -26.32
C SER A 57 -7.93 33.20 -27.72
N SER A 58 -7.27 33.97 -28.57
CA SER A 58 -6.92 33.63 -29.94
C SER A 58 -5.88 32.52 -29.97
N SER A 59 -6.17 31.40 -30.63
CA SER A 59 -5.11 30.62 -31.28
C SER A 59 -5.64 30.04 -32.59
N SER A 60 -5.40 30.79 -33.66
CA SER A 60 -5.48 30.30 -35.03
C SER A 60 -4.05 30.05 -35.48
N TYR A 61 -3.62 28.79 -35.56
CA TYR A 61 -2.62 28.26 -36.52
C TYR A 61 -2.58 26.73 -36.39
N SER A 62 -3.49 26.05 -37.10
CA SER A 62 -3.37 24.62 -37.39
C SER A 62 -3.43 24.44 -38.91
N SER A 63 -2.31 24.01 -39.48
CA SER A 63 -2.20 23.64 -40.88
C SER A 63 -2.60 22.17 -41.03
N SER A 64 -3.83 21.97 -41.49
CA SER A 64 -4.41 20.65 -41.81
C SER A 64 -3.79 20.06 -43.09
N PRO A 65 -3.48 18.75 -43.11
CA PRO A 65 -3.71 17.91 -44.28
C PRO A 65 -5.10 17.27 -44.18
N ARG A 66 -5.81 17.30 -45.31
CA ARG A 66 -7.23 16.96 -45.47
C ARG A 66 -7.52 15.45 -45.40
N LYS A 67 -8.73 15.16 -44.90
CA LYS A 67 -9.65 14.05 -45.24
C LYS A 67 -9.17 12.62 -44.92
N ALA A 68 -9.49 12.17 -43.72
CA ALA A 68 -10.19 10.89 -43.54
C ALA A 68 -11.51 11.22 -42.84
N GLU A 69 -12.62 10.69 -43.36
CA GLU A 69 -13.93 10.78 -42.74
C GLU A 69 -13.86 9.99 -41.43
N ALA A 70 -13.67 10.68 -40.31
CA ALA A 70 -13.87 10.13 -38.98
C ALA A 70 -15.36 10.29 -38.67
N GLU A 71 -16.06 9.17 -38.49
CA GLU A 71 -17.28 9.13 -37.70
C GLU A 71 -16.91 9.63 -36.30
N THR A 72 -17.16 10.91 -36.04
CA THR A 72 -16.84 11.54 -34.77
C THR A 72 -17.88 11.12 -33.73
N ASP A 73 -17.60 10.05 -33.01
CA ASP A 73 -17.99 9.93 -31.60
C ASP A 73 -16.80 10.37 -30.72
N GLU A 74 -16.22 11.54 -31.05
CA GLU A 74 -14.98 12.07 -30.46
C GLU A 74 -15.27 12.76 -29.11
N ARG A 75 -15.67 11.99 -28.11
CA ARG A 75 -15.29 12.30 -26.73
C ARG A 75 -14.35 11.21 -26.25
N SER A 76 -13.09 11.32 -26.64
CA SER A 76 -12.02 10.51 -26.04
C SER A 76 -12.03 10.73 -24.52
N ASP A 77 -12.52 9.77 -23.76
CA ASP A 77 -12.44 9.79 -22.30
C ASP A 77 -10.95 9.81 -21.92
N LEU A 78 -10.53 10.81 -21.14
CA LEU A 78 -9.14 10.93 -20.70
C LEU A 78 -8.65 9.65 -20.02
N LEU A 79 -9.52 8.99 -19.24
CA LEU A 79 -9.16 7.75 -18.54
C LEU A 79 -8.94 6.60 -19.51
N GLU A 80 -9.73 6.52 -20.58
CA GLU A 80 -9.54 5.54 -21.65
C GLU A 80 -8.23 5.78 -22.40
N VAL A 81 -7.93 7.04 -22.74
CA VAL A 81 -6.65 7.40 -23.39
C VAL A 81 -5.46 7.03 -22.50
N LEU A 82 -5.52 7.31 -21.20
CA LEU A 82 -4.45 6.95 -20.26
C LEU A 82 -4.27 5.44 -20.14
N ARG A 83 -5.38 4.69 -20.11
CA ARG A 83 -5.36 3.21 -20.13
C ARG A 83 -4.68 2.71 -21.41
N GLU A 84 -5.16 3.12 -22.58
CA GLU A 84 -4.62 2.67 -23.87
C GLU A 84 -3.15 3.02 -24.07
N LEU A 85 -2.72 4.21 -23.65
CA LEU A 85 -1.32 4.63 -23.75
C LEU A 85 -0.42 3.74 -22.89
N SER A 86 -0.89 3.34 -21.71
CA SER A 86 -0.11 2.48 -20.83
C SER A 86 -0.04 1.02 -21.27
N GLU A 87 -0.92 0.56 -22.16
CA GLU A 87 -0.95 -0.82 -22.68
C GLU A 87 0.02 -1.05 -23.85
N LYS A 88 0.57 0.02 -24.44
CA LYS A 88 1.47 -0.12 -25.58
C LYS A 88 2.86 -0.55 -25.14
N ASP A 89 3.47 -1.50 -25.85
CA ASP A 89 4.83 -1.99 -25.58
C ASP A 89 5.89 -0.89 -25.55
N TRP A 90 5.73 0.14 -26.40
CA TRP A 90 6.65 1.28 -26.46
C TRP A 90 6.52 2.24 -25.28
N ALA A 91 5.51 2.08 -24.40
CA ALA A 91 5.34 2.96 -23.25
C ALA A 91 6.53 2.90 -22.28
N CYS A 92 7.24 1.75 -22.26
CA CYS A 92 8.44 1.52 -21.46
C CYS A 92 9.73 2.05 -22.12
N GLU A 93 9.68 2.45 -23.40
CA GLU A 93 10.86 2.97 -24.11
C GLU A 93 11.21 4.39 -23.68
N GLU A 94 12.50 4.68 -23.60
CA GLU A 94 12.99 6.02 -23.23
C GLU A 94 12.65 7.03 -24.33
N ILE A 95 11.97 8.11 -23.92
CA ILE A 95 11.55 9.20 -24.80
C ILE A 95 12.79 9.88 -25.38
N GLY A 96 12.85 9.93 -26.72
CA GLY A 96 13.93 10.58 -27.46
C GLY A 96 15.19 9.73 -27.60
N SER A 97 15.22 8.49 -27.08
CA SER A 97 16.35 7.59 -27.33
C SER A 97 16.37 7.14 -28.80
N ALA A 98 17.46 7.43 -29.51
CA ALA A 98 17.70 6.82 -30.81
C ALA A 98 18.21 5.40 -30.55
N GLN A 99 17.38 4.37 -30.73
CA GLN A 99 17.86 2.98 -30.68
C GLN A 99 19.05 2.81 -31.66
N VAL A 100 20.26 2.73 -31.12
CA VAL A 100 21.40 2.16 -31.81
C VAL A 100 21.18 0.65 -31.78
N GLY A 101 20.96 0.07 -32.95
CA GLY A 101 20.54 -1.31 -33.09
C GLY A 101 21.42 -2.31 -32.33
N GLY A 102 20.77 -3.24 -31.65
CA GLY A 102 21.35 -4.44 -31.07
C GLY A 102 20.36 -5.59 -31.20
N MET A 103 20.81 -6.71 -31.74
CA MET A 103 20.06 -7.91 -32.07
C MET A 103 19.27 -8.48 -30.88
N ASP A 104 17.96 -8.59 -31.01
CA ASP A 104 17.30 -9.87 -30.73
C ASP A 104 16.01 -10.01 -31.54
N GLY A 105 15.84 -11.20 -32.11
CA GLY A 105 14.87 -11.49 -33.16
C GLY A 105 13.45 -11.61 -32.62
N SER A 106 12.63 -10.60 -32.89
CA SER A 106 11.17 -10.76 -33.01
C SER A 106 10.68 -9.92 -34.18
N LEU A 107 9.96 -10.55 -35.08
CA LEU A 107 9.48 -10.02 -36.35
C LEU A 107 8.37 -8.97 -36.14
N GLY A 108 8.74 -7.76 -35.72
CA GLY A 108 7.91 -6.55 -35.79
C GLY A 108 8.41 -5.62 -36.89
N LYS A 109 7.54 -5.21 -37.82
CA LYS A 109 7.88 -4.22 -38.86
C LYS A 109 8.47 -2.96 -38.19
N LYS A 110 9.72 -2.64 -38.51
CA LYS A 110 10.40 -1.40 -38.12
C LYS A 110 9.52 -0.19 -38.47
N ALA A 111 8.88 0.41 -37.47
CA ALA A 111 8.21 1.69 -37.64
C ALA A 111 9.30 2.74 -37.90
N LYS A 112 9.41 3.23 -39.15
CA LYS A 112 10.23 4.40 -39.45
C LYS A 112 9.61 5.58 -38.71
N VAL A 113 10.18 5.96 -37.56
CA VAL A 113 9.87 7.22 -36.89
C VAL A 113 10.05 8.34 -37.93
N LEU A 114 8.99 9.08 -38.24
CA LEU A 114 9.07 10.16 -39.21
C LEU A 114 9.96 11.26 -38.62
N LYS A 115 10.73 11.96 -39.47
CA LYS A 115 11.66 13.02 -39.02
C LYS A 115 10.99 14.13 -38.19
N GLY A 116 9.67 14.33 -38.34
CA GLY A 116 8.88 15.26 -37.52
C GLY A 116 8.69 14.75 -36.10
N ASP A 117 8.38 13.46 -35.93
CA ASP A 117 8.11 12.86 -34.62
C ASP A 117 9.37 12.79 -33.76
N ALA A 118 10.53 12.54 -34.37
CA ALA A 118 11.81 12.59 -33.65
C ALA A 118 12.12 13.96 -33.04
N ARG A 119 11.74 15.06 -33.73
CA ARG A 119 11.89 16.42 -33.18
C ARG A 119 10.91 16.67 -32.05
N HIS A 120 9.67 16.23 -32.18
CA HIS A 120 8.69 16.38 -31.10
C HIS A 120 9.04 15.56 -29.85
N LEU A 121 9.54 14.33 -30.02
CA LEU A 121 10.02 13.50 -28.92
C LEU A 121 11.26 14.11 -28.26
N GLN A 122 12.18 14.68 -29.04
CA GLN A 122 13.32 15.41 -28.48
C GLN A 122 12.86 16.66 -27.73
N SER A 123 11.93 17.45 -28.29
CA SER A 123 11.38 18.62 -27.61
C SER A 123 10.63 18.25 -26.33
N LEU A 124 9.88 17.14 -26.33
CA LEU A 124 9.27 16.60 -25.13
C LEU A 124 10.35 16.24 -24.11
N ARG A 125 11.41 15.56 -24.54
CA ARG A 125 12.53 15.22 -23.65
C ARG A 125 13.20 16.46 -23.06
N ASP A 126 13.49 17.47 -23.87
CA ASP A 126 14.08 18.73 -23.42
C ASP A 126 13.16 19.43 -22.39
N VAL A 127 11.84 19.40 -22.60
CA VAL A 127 10.85 19.92 -21.64
C VAL A 127 10.89 19.12 -20.34
N LEU A 128 10.90 17.78 -20.41
CA LEU A 128 10.98 16.93 -19.22
C LEU A 128 12.25 17.19 -18.41
N ASP A 129 13.40 17.26 -19.07
CA ASP A 129 14.70 17.55 -18.46
C ASP A 129 14.69 18.95 -17.83
N SER A 130 14.06 19.94 -18.47
CA SER A 130 13.93 21.32 -17.94
C SER A 130 12.95 21.45 -16.78
N SER A 131 11.90 20.63 -16.75
CA SER A 131 10.82 20.67 -15.75
C SER A 131 11.22 20.03 -14.42
N ALA A 132 12.29 19.24 -14.41
CA ALA A 132 12.76 18.42 -13.28
C ALA A 132 11.72 17.42 -12.72
N ILE A 133 10.52 17.29 -13.30
CA ILE A 133 9.40 16.45 -12.79
C ILE A 133 9.85 14.99 -12.60
N LEU A 134 10.57 14.46 -13.57
CA LEU A 134 11.08 13.08 -13.54
C LEU A 134 12.41 12.97 -12.79
N SER A 135 13.29 13.97 -12.92
CA SER A 135 14.60 14.01 -12.26
C SER A 135 14.50 14.10 -10.74
N GLU A 136 13.59 14.93 -10.21
CA GLU A 136 13.32 15.03 -8.76
C GLU A 136 12.74 13.73 -8.22
N SER A 137 11.88 13.08 -9.01
CA SER A 137 11.26 11.80 -8.68
C SER A 137 12.17 10.60 -8.95
N SER A 138 13.34 10.80 -9.56
CA SER A 138 14.23 9.75 -10.06
C SER A 138 13.53 8.72 -10.96
N LEU A 139 12.48 9.15 -11.68
CA LEU A 139 11.70 8.29 -12.57
C LEU A 139 12.37 8.17 -13.94
N PRO A 140 12.25 7.01 -14.60
CA PRO A 140 12.74 6.87 -15.95
C PRO A 140 11.92 7.77 -16.89
N PRO A 141 12.56 8.43 -17.87
CA PRO A 141 11.90 9.31 -18.82
C PRO A 141 11.17 8.54 -19.94
N THR A 142 10.17 7.78 -19.51
CA THR A 142 9.33 6.91 -20.32
C THR A 142 7.90 7.44 -20.37
N MET A 143 7.15 7.06 -21.40
CA MET A 143 5.74 7.47 -21.54
C MET A 143 4.88 6.86 -20.43
N GLN A 144 5.21 5.65 -19.98
CA GLN A 144 4.60 5.01 -18.82
C GLN A 144 4.77 5.84 -17.55
N SER A 145 5.94 6.41 -17.29
CA SER A 145 6.16 7.25 -16.10
C SER A 145 5.31 8.53 -16.14
N LEU A 146 5.14 9.14 -17.31
CA LEU A 146 4.25 10.29 -17.49
C LEU A 146 2.78 9.93 -17.28
N VAL A 147 2.36 8.78 -17.81
CA VAL A 147 1.00 8.27 -17.60
C VAL A 147 0.75 8.00 -16.12
N LEU A 148 1.66 7.30 -15.43
CA LEU A 148 1.54 7.04 -14.00
C LEU A 148 1.54 8.32 -13.16
N LEU A 149 2.37 9.31 -13.48
CA LEU A 149 2.34 10.62 -12.81
C LEU A 149 1.02 11.36 -13.03
N THR A 150 0.46 11.27 -14.23
CA THR A 150 -0.85 11.84 -14.55
C THR A 150 -1.96 11.14 -13.77
N ILE A 151 -1.95 9.80 -13.74
CA ILE A 151 -2.89 8.99 -12.97
C ILE A 151 -2.77 9.30 -11.48
N ARG A 152 -1.55 9.40 -10.94
CA ARG A 152 -1.32 9.85 -9.56
C ARG A 152 -1.92 11.22 -9.32
N SER A 153 -1.73 12.18 -10.21
CA SER A 153 -2.31 13.52 -10.03
C SER A 153 -3.84 13.46 -9.95
N ILE A 154 -4.47 12.60 -10.75
CA ILE A 154 -5.91 12.37 -10.73
C ILE A 154 -6.36 11.68 -9.44
N SER A 155 -5.62 10.67 -8.95
CA SER A 155 -5.98 9.89 -7.77
C SER A 155 -5.98 10.70 -6.47
N PHE A 156 -5.30 11.86 -6.44
CA PHE A 156 -5.27 12.76 -5.29
C PHE A 156 -6.34 13.87 -5.33
N PHE A 157 -7.19 13.92 -6.36
CA PHE A 157 -8.32 14.84 -6.35
C PHE A 157 -9.31 14.48 -5.26
N SER A 158 -9.66 15.44 -4.41
CA SER A 158 -10.65 15.24 -3.35
C SER A 158 -12.01 14.84 -3.95
N PRO A 159 -12.60 13.72 -3.51
CA PRO A 159 -13.87 13.25 -4.06
C PRO A 159 -14.99 14.24 -3.72
N ARG A 160 -15.84 14.50 -4.71
CA ARG A 160 -17.04 15.35 -4.59
C ARG A 160 -18.25 14.55 -5.03
N THR A 161 -19.44 14.99 -4.62
CA THR A 161 -20.72 14.33 -4.95
C THR A 161 -20.92 14.05 -6.43
N ILE A 162 -20.43 14.94 -7.30
CA ILE A 162 -20.55 14.83 -8.76
C ILE A 162 -19.28 14.32 -9.47
N PHE A 163 -18.18 14.19 -8.73
CA PHE A 163 -16.88 13.81 -9.31
C PHE A 163 -16.11 12.97 -8.30
N GLN A 164 -16.11 11.66 -8.55
CA GLN A 164 -15.42 10.66 -7.73
C GLN A 164 -14.29 10.03 -8.56
N PRO A 165 -13.13 10.72 -8.68
CA PRO A 165 -12.07 10.32 -9.61
C PRO A 165 -11.52 8.93 -9.31
N GLN A 166 -11.40 8.55 -8.03
CA GLN A 166 -10.91 7.23 -7.63
C GLN A 166 -11.88 6.12 -8.02
N HIS A 167 -13.19 6.35 -7.87
CA HIS A 167 -14.21 5.42 -8.34
C HIS A 167 -14.21 5.32 -9.87
N MET A 168 -14.12 6.44 -10.58
CA MET A 168 -14.04 6.47 -12.05
C MET A 168 -12.80 5.73 -12.57
N MET A 169 -11.65 5.86 -11.90
CA MET A 169 -10.43 5.11 -12.23
C MET A 169 -10.61 3.60 -12.09
N CYS A 170 -11.40 3.15 -11.11
CA CYS A 170 -11.71 1.74 -10.94
C CYS A 170 -12.67 1.24 -12.04
N VAL A 171 -13.74 1.99 -12.32
CA VAL A 171 -14.75 1.59 -13.31
C VAL A 171 -14.19 1.58 -14.74
N SER A 172 -13.32 2.52 -15.09
CA SER A 172 -12.67 2.62 -16.41
C SER A 172 -11.55 1.60 -16.64
N GLY A 173 -11.13 0.84 -15.62
CA GLY A 173 -10.02 -0.12 -15.71
C GLY A 173 -8.63 0.51 -15.64
N VAL A 174 -8.52 1.83 -15.41
CA VAL A 174 -7.22 2.51 -15.23
C VAL A 174 -6.49 1.97 -14.00
N PHE A 175 -7.20 1.77 -12.88
CA PHE A 175 -6.59 1.26 -11.65
C PHE A 175 -6.07 -0.18 -11.82
N GLU A 176 -6.84 -1.02 -12.51
CA GLU A 176 -6.42 -2.38 -12.86
C GLU A 176 -5.12 -2.38 -13.68
N ARG A 177 -5.01 -1.46 -14.64
CA ARG A 177 -3.78 -1.32 -15.44
C ARG A 177 -2.60 -0.84 -14.60
N VAL A 178 -2.82 0.05 -13.63
CA VAL A 178 -1.78 0.43 -12.65
C VAL A 178 -1.31 -0.78 -11.85
N ALA A 179 -2.22 -1.65 -11.41
CA ALA A 179 -1.87 -2.89 -10.71
C ALA A 179 -1.06 -3.84 -11.59
N ARG A 180 -1.41 -4.00 -12.88
CA ARG A 180 -0.62 -4.81 -13.83
C ARG A 180 0.78 -4.23 -14.05
N VAL A 181 0.89 -2.91 -14.25
CA VAL A 181 2.18 -2.23 -14.38
C VAL A 181 3.05 -2.43 -13.14
N PHE A 182 2.45 -2.32 -11.95
CA PHE A 182 3.16 -2.57 -10.70
C PHE A 182 3.66 -4.02 -10.63
N LEU A 183 2.85 -4.99 -11.04
CA LEU A 183 3.25 -6.39 -11.12
C LEU A 183 4.40 -6.61 -12.11
N GLU A 184 4.29 -6.09 -13.34
CA GLU A 184 5.34 -6.14 -14.37
C GLU A 184 6.68 -5.61 -13.83
N GLU A 185 6.66 -4.45 -13.18
CA GLU A 185 7.84 -3.83 -12.57
C GLU A 185 8.41 -4.66 -11.40
N SER A 186 7.56 -5.40 -10.68
CA SER A 186 7.94 -6.21 -9.53
C SER A 186 8.57 -7.57 -9.87
N GLN A 187 8.42 -8.05 -11.12
CA GLN A 187 8.88 -9.40 -11.54
C GLN A 187 10.38 -9.61 -11.31
N ALA A 188 11.20 -8.56 -11.44
CA ALA A 188 12.64 -8.65 -11.26
C ALA A 188 13.10 -8.67 -9.79
N LEU A 189 12.22 -8.40 -8.81
CA LEU A 189 12.60 -8.29 -7.39
C LEU A 189 13.17 -9.60 -6.83
N SER A 190 12.51 -10.73 -7.08
CA SER A 190 12.96 -12.05 -6.58
C SER A 190 14.34 -12.44 -7.12
N ALA A 191 14.53 -12.29 -8.44
CA ALA A 191 15.81 -12.54 -9.09
C ALA A 191 16.90 -11.60 -8.55
N ARG A 192 16.55 -10.35 -8.23
CA ARG A 192 17.50 -9.39 -7.68
C ARG A 192 17.87 -9.69 -6.23
N LEU A 193 16.93 -10.13 -5.40
CA LEU A 193 17.21 -10.63 -4.04
C LEU A 193 18.18 -11.81 -4.08
N SER A 194 17.97 -12.77 -4.98
CA SER A 194 18.87 -13.91 -5.16
C SER A 194 20.29 -13.48 -5.56
N LYS A 195 20.43 -12.47 -6.45
CA LYS A 195 21.73 -11.88 -6.79
C LYS A 195 22.36 -11.13 -5.61
N TYR A 196 21.56 -10.45 -4.79
CA TYR A 196 22.05 -9.74 -3.61
C TYR A 196 22.70 -10.68 -2.58
N GLU A 197 22.14 -11.87 -2.40
CA GLU A 197 22.72 -12.93 -1.55
C GLU A 197 24.06 -13.44 -2.08
N GLN A 198 24.25 -13.42 -3.40
CA GLN A 198 25.49 -13.77 -4.09
C GLN A 198 26.55 -12.67 -4.04
N GLY A 199 26.23 -11.49 -3.48
CA GLY A 199 27.17 -10.38 -3.29
C GLY A 199 27.01 -9.23 -4.28
N PHE A 200 26.07 -9.29 -5.22
CA PHE A 200 25.74 -8.14 -6.06
C PHE A 200 24.99 -7.07 -5.24
N ASP A 201 25.01 -5.82 -5.70
CA ASP A 201 24.22 -4.77 -5.05
C ASP A 201 22.72 -5.04 -5.14
N LEU A 202 21.91 -4.38 -4.32
CA LEU A 202 20.46 -4.58 -4.34
C LEU A 202 19.81 -3.71 -5.42
N LEU A 203 20.24 -2.45 -5.54
CA LEU A 203 19.83 -1.58 -6.66
C LEU A 203 20.65 -1.92 -7.91
N PRO A 204 20.04 -2.02 -9.10
CA PRO A 204 20.78 -2.20 -10.34
C PRO A 204 21.73 -1.00 -10.57
N PRO A 205 22.91 -1.20 -11.18
CA PRO A 205 23.76 -0.08 -11.56
C PRO A 205 23.02 0.82 -12.57
N PRO A 206 23.29 2.12 -12.60
CA PRO A 206 22.56 3.09 -13.43
C PRO A 206 22.58 2.71 -14.93
N ASP A 207 23.67 2.12 -15.40
CA ASP A 207 23.82 1.67 -16.80
C ASP A 207 22.99 0.41 -17.14
N ALA A 208 22.44 -0.28 -16.14
CA ALA A 208 21.59 -1.46 -16.30
C ALA A 208 20.08 -1.15 -16.32
N ALA A 209 19.67 0.11 -16.14
CA ALA A 209 18.27 0.54 -16.20
C ALA A 209 17.63 0.31 -17.59
N ALA A 210 18.44 0.12 -18.64
CA ALA A 210 17.99 -0.25 -19.98
C ALA A 210 17.82 -1.77 -20.18
N SER A 211 18.09 -2.59 -19.15
CA SER A 211 17.92 -4.05 -19.22
C SER A 211 16.50 -4.46 -18.83
N PRO A 212 15.84 -5.34 -19.61
CA PRO A 212 14.48 -5.84 -19.33
C PRO A 212 14.38 -6.72 -18.05
N ILE A 213 15.45 -6.80 -17.26
CA ILE A 213 15.56 -7.62 -16.03
C ILE A 213 15.90 -6.73 -14.82
N SER A 214 15.61 -5.44 -14.89
CA SER A 214 15.82 -4.48 -13.81
C SER A 214 14.48 -3.95 -13.28
N PHE A 215 14.45 -3.51 -12.03
CA PHE A 215 13.29 -2.84 -11.43
C PHE A 215 13.67 -1.42 -11.01
N SER A 216 12.66 -0.55 -10.96
CA SER A 216 12.71 0.85 -10.57
C SER A 216 11.93 1.04 -9.27
N LEU A 217 12.66 1.20 -8.16
CA LEU A 217 12.05 1.53 -6.86
C LEU A 217 11.18 2.81 -6.92
N PRO A 218 11.58 3.89 -7.62
CA PRO A 218 10.71 5.05 -7.82
C PRO A 218 9.39 4.73 -8.53
N THR A 219 9.41 3.87 -9.53
CA THR A 219 8.19 3.45 -10.27
C THR A 219 7.26 2.65 -9.35
N LEU A 220 7.81 1.71 -8.58
CA LEU A 220 7.04 0.94 -7.59
C LEU A 220 6.45 1.87 -6.50
N ALA A 221 7.23 2.82 -5.99
CA ALA A 221 6.76 3.81 -5.02
C ALA A 221 5.64 4.71 -5.58
N LEU A 222 5.73 5.08 -6.87
CA LEU A 222 4.67 5.79 -7.57
C LEU A 222 3.39 4.95 -7.65
N GLY A 223 3.51 3.66 -8.00
CA GLY A 223 2.40 2.70 -7.96
C GLY A 223 1.74 2.63 -6.59
N LEU A 224 2.52 2.44 -5.51
CA LEU A 224 1.99 2.42 -4.14
C LEU A 224 1.22 3.70 -3.78
N SER A 225 1.70 4.86 -4.21
CA SER A 225 0.99 6.12 -3.93
C SER A 225 -0.38 6.20 -4.61
N ILE A 226 -0.54 5.56 -5.78
CA ILE A 226 -1.82 5.45 -6.47
C ILE A 226 -2.71 4.46 -5.71
N PHE A 227 -2.17 3.30 -5.31
CA PHE A 227 -2.88 2.32 -4.48
C PHE A 227 -3.43 2.95 -3.20
N GLU A 228 -2.60 3.66 -2.45
CA GLU A 228 -3.00 4.33 -1.22
C GLU A 228 -4.13 5.35 -1.48
N ALA A 229 -3.94 6.25 -2.44
CA ALA A 229 -4.92 7.30 -2.74
C ALA A 229 -6.25 6.74 -3.26
N THR A 230 -6.21 5.68 -4.07
CA THR A 230 -7.39 5.08 -4.69
C THR A 230 -8.13 4.14 -3.73
N SER A 231 -7.41 3.26 -3.02
CA SER A 231 -8.02 2.28 -2.11
C SER A 231 -8.63 2.90 -0.85
N LEU A 232 -8.07 4.00 -0.34
CA LEU A 232 -8.66 4.71 0.80
C LEU A 232 -9.99 5.42 0.44
N ALA A 233 -10.17 5.80 -0.83
CA ALA A 233 -11.31 6.59 -1.28
C ALA A 233 -12.39 5.77 -2.00
N ALA A 234 -12.07 4.58 -2.50
CA ALA A 234 -12.97 3.75 -3.29
C ALA A 234 -12.91 2.27 -2.86
N PRO A 235 -13.94 1.73 -2.19
CA PRO A 235 -13.99 0.31 -1.80
C PRO A 235 -13.83 -0.66 -2.98
N LEU A 236 -14.27 -0.26 -4.18
CA LEU A 236 -14.10 -1.05 -5.41
C LEU A 236 -12.63 -1.34 -5.75
N ALA A 237 -11.71 -0.45 -5.36
CA ALA A 237 -10.29 -0.64 -5.60
C ALA A 237 -9.76 -1.89 -4.87
N PHE A 238 -10.16 -2.08 -3.60
CA PHE A 238 -9.83 -3.28 -2.83
C PHE A 238 -10.36 -4.53 -3.52
N HIS A 239 -11.63 -4.51 -3.96
CA HIS A 239 -12.21 -5.64 -4.67
C HIS A 239 -11.41 -6.03 -5.93
N ILE A 240 -10.97 -5.05 -6.74
CA ILE A 240 -10.17 -5.31 -7.95
C ILE A 240 -8.88 -6.04 -7.60
N ILE A 241 -8.13 -5.57 -6.61
CA ILE A 241 -6.84 -6.17 -6.24
C ILE A 241 -6.97 -7.48 -5.45
N SER A 242 -8.16 -7.74 -4.86
CA SER A 242 -8.49 -9.00 -4.17
C SER A 242 -8.95 -10.12 -5.12
N THR A 243 -9.08 -9.88 -6.43
CA THR A 243 -9.42 -10.94 -7.40
C THR A 243 -8.27 -11.93 -7.61
N ASP A 244 -8.56 -13.17 -8.02
CA ASP A 244 -7.56 -14.23 -8.17
C ASP A 244 -6.38 -13.86 -9.10
N ASP A 245 -6.66 -13.08 -10.15
CA ASP A 245 -5.66 -12.60 -11.11
C ASP A 245 -4.61 -11.68 -10.46
N PHE A 246 -4.97 -11.01 -9.37
CA PHE A 246 -4.12 -10.01 -8.70
C PHE A 246 -3.66 -10.43 -7.31
N LEU A 247 -4.48 -11.13 -6.53
CA LEU A 247 -4.24 -11.41 -5.12
C LEU A 247 -2.90 -12.10 -4.88
N SER A 248 -2.67 -13.26 -5.51
CA SER A 248 -1.44 -14.03 -5.31
C SER A 248 -0.20 -13.31 -5.88
N PRO A 249 -0.22 -12.79 -7.13
CA PRO A 249 0.90 -12.04 -7.66
C PRO A 249 1.25 -10.78 -6.86
N LEU A 250 0.25 -10.02 -6.40
CA LEU A 250 0.49 -8.81 -5.60
C LEU A 250 1.01 -9.15 -4.21
N ALA A 251 0.49 -10.20 -3.57
CA ALA A 251 1.01 -10.66 -2.28
C ALA A 251 2.49 -11.05 -2.39
N GLU A 252 2.89 -11.75 -3.47
CA GLU A 252 4.30 -12.04 -3.74
C GLU A 252 5.13 -10.78 -4.02
N ALA A 253 4.62 -9.87 -4.85
CA ALA A 253 5.27 -8.59 -5.13
C ALA A 253 5.50 -7.78 -3.85
N PHE A 254 4.50 -7.69 -2.96
CA PHE A 254 4.60 -7.00 -1.69
C PHE A 254 5.59 -7.67 -0.72
N ARG A 255 5.61 -9.01 -0.63
CA ARG A 255 6.63 -9.73 0.16
C ARG A 255 8.05 -9.33 -0.26
N HIS A 256 8.33 -9.38 -1.55
CA HIS A 256 9.64 -8.99 -2.08
C HIS A 256 9.92 -7.50 -1.89
N LEU A 257 8.94 -6.63 -2.12
CA LEU A 257 9.11 -5.18 -2.01
C LEU A 257 9.36 -4.74 -0.57
N ILE A 258 8.67 -5.32 0.41
CA ILE A 258 8.94 -5.09 1.84
C ILE A 258 10.39 -5.46 2.16
N LEU A 259 10.84 -6.66 1.75
CA LEU A 259 12.19 -7.12 2.03
C LEU A 259 13.24 -6.21 1.36
N VAL A 260 13.08 -5.89 0.08
CA VAL A 260 13.99 -4.99 -0.65
C VAL A 260 14.03 -3.60 0.00
N SER A 261 12.87 -3.03 0.31
CA SER A 261 12.78 -1.69 0.91
C SER A 261 13.37 -1.66 2.32
N PHE A 262 13.14 -2.72 3.12
CA PHE A 262 13.78 -2.90 4.42
C PHE A 262 15.31 -2.93 4.31
N LEU A 263 15.85 -3.76 3.43
CA LEU A 263 17.28 -3.88 3.24
C LEU A 263 17.91 -2.55 2.82
N LEU A 264 17.27 -1.79 1.93
CA LEU A 264 17.75 -0.47 1.50
C LEU A 264 17.59 0.62 2.57
N ALA A 265 16.51 0.58 3.36
CA ALA A 265 16.21 1.59 4.36
C ALA A 265 17.14 1.50 5.58
N PHE A 266 17.55 0.28 5.96
CA PHE A 266 18.33 0.03 7.19
C PHE A 266 19.76 -0.50 6.92
N ASP A 267 20.28 -0.38 5.69
CA ASP A 267 21.69 -0.70 5.41
C ASP A 267 22.63 0.38 5.97
N SER A 268 23.34 0.05 7.04
CA SER A 268 24.40 0.87 7.64
C SER A 268 25.77 0.82 6.94
N SER A 269 25.98 -0.07 5.94
CA SER A 269 27.33 -0.46 5.49
C SER A 269 27.71 0.00 4.08
N THR A 270 26.78 0.56 3.29
CA THR A 270 27.10 0.98 1.92
C THR A 270 27.41 2.47 1.85
N ALA A 271 28.69 2.79 1.70
CA ALA A 271 29.17 4.11 1.26
C ALA A 271 28.62 4.55 -0.12
N ALA A 272 27.83 3.69 -0.79
CA ALA A 272 27.26 3.88 -2.12
C ALA A 272 25.74 4.13 -2.14
N SER A 273 24.99 3.92 -1.04
CA SER A 273 23.58 4.29 -1.00
C SER A 273 23.46 5.79 -0.77
N SER A 274 23.10 6.55 -1.79
CA SER A 274 22.81 7.98 -1.62
C SER A 274 21.73 8.14 -0.55
N LEU A 275 21.80 9.22 0.24
CA LEU A 275 20.78 9.56 1.24
C LEU A 275 19.37 9.63 0.62
N SER A 276 19.26 9.91 -0.69
CA SER A 276 18.01 9.88 -1.44
C SER A 276 17.43 8.47 -1.57
N SER A 277 18.25 7.46 -1.88
CA SER A 277 17.79 6.06 -2.02
C SER A 277 17.32 5.49 -0.68
N LYS A 278 18.02 5.79 0.42
CA LYS A 278 17.59 5.37 1.77
C LYS A 278 16.22 5.97 2.09
N ARG A 279 16.04 7.28 1.89
CA ARG A 279 14.77 7.97 2.16
C ARG A 279 13.62 7.42 1.31
N LEU A 280 13.87 7.21 0.02
CA LEU A 280 12.89 6.60 -0.88
C LEU A 280 12.49 5.20 -0.40
N ALA A 281 13.46 4.38 -0.01
CA ALA A 281 13.19 3.04 0.51
C ALA A 281 12.40 3.06 1.83
N THR A 282 12.73 3.97 2.76
CA THR A 282 11.98 4.14 4.01
C THR A 282 10.53 4.57 3.74
N ASN A 283 10.31 5.53 2.84
CA ASN A 283 8.96 5.94 2.44
C ASN A 283 8.20 4.82 1.74
N THR A 284 8.87 4.08 0.85
CA THR A 284 8.27 2.93 0.14
C THR A 284 7.87 1.84 1.12
N LEU A 285 8.73 1.56 2.11
CA LEU A 285 8.44 0.61 3.18
C LEU A 285 7.22 1.03 4.02
N SER A 286 7.14 2.31 4.39
CA SER A 286 5.97 2.85 5.10
C SER A 286 4.69 2.70 4.27
N ALA A 287 4.72 3.09 2.99
CA ALA A 287 3.57 3.01 2.10
C ALA A 287 3.08 1.57 1.89
N VAL A 288 3.98 0.61 1.62
CA VAL A 288 3.58 -0.80 1.43
C VAL A 288 3.03 -1.40 2.71
N LEU A 289 3.61 -1.10 3.87
CA LEU A 289 3.08 -1.57 5.16
C LEU A 289 1.74 -0.93 5.50
N GLY A 290 1.53 0.35 5.16
CA GLY A 290 0.24 1.04 5.33
C GLY A 290 -0.87 0.42 4.49
N ILE A 291 -0.58 0.10 3.22
CA ILE A 291 -1.51 -0.62 2.35
C ILE A 291 -1.82 -2.01 2.90
N LEU A 292 -0.78 -2.76 3.29
CA LEU A 292 -0.94 -4.11 3.83
C LEU A 292 -1.72 -4.11 5.14
N PHE A 293 -1.53 -3.11 6.01
CA PHE A 293 -2.31 -2.99 7.24
C PHE A 293 -3.82 -2.96 6.96
N GLY A 294 -4.25 -2.29 5.89
CA GLY A 294 -5.65 -2.34 5.44
C GLY A 294 -6.04 -3.69 4.83
N LEU A 295 -5.21 -4.22 3.94
CA LEU A 295 -5.50 -5.46 3.19
C LEU A 295 -5.57 -6.70 4.08
N THR A 296 -4.69 -6.83 5.06
CA THR A 296 -4.60 -8.05 5.89
C THR A 296 -5.72 -8.17 6.92
N THR A 297 -6.68 -7.25 6.93
CA THR A 297 -7.96 -7.45 7.63
C THR A 297 -8.85 -8.47 6.92
N GLU A 298 -8.62 -8.72 5.63
CA GLU A 298 -9.27 -9.78 4.87
C GLU A 298 -8.47 -11.11 4.98
N PRO A 299 -9.12 -12.24 5.34
CA PRO A 299 -8.44 -13.54 5.46
C PRO A 299 -7.74 -14.03 4.19
N SER A 300 -8.29 -13.72 3.01
CA SER A 300 -7.70 -14.06 1.71
C SER A 300 -6.32 -13.42 1.53
N TRP A 301 -6.20 -12.13 1.82
CA TRP A 301 -4.95 -11.38 1.82
C TRP A 301 -3.98 -11.87 2.89
N ALA A 302 -4.48 -12.15 4.10
CA ALA A 302 -3.63 -12.67 5.17
C ALA A 302 -2.99 -14.00 4.78
N SER A 303 -3.79 -14.94 4.25
CA SER A 303 -3.31 -16.24 3.76
C SER A 303 -2.33 -16.11 2.60
N ALA A 304 -2.67 -15.30 1.58
CA ALA A 304 -1.82 -15.08 0.41
C ALA A 304 -0.48 -14.42 0.77
N LEU A 305 -0.48 -13.47 1.72
CA LEU A 305 0.72 -12.78 2.16
C LEU A 305 1.63 -13.68 3.02
N VAL A 306 1.07 -14.51 3.90
CA VAL A 306 1.85 -15.47 4.71
C VAL A 306 2.51 -16.50 3.80
N GLY A 307 1.75 -17.03 2.83
CA GLY A 307 2.19 -18.07 1.91
C GLY A 307 2.62 -19.35 2.62
N GLU A 308 3.24 -20.28 1.89
CA GLU A 308 3.57 -21.62 2.42
C GLU A 308 4.67 -21.61 3.49
N ASN A 309 5.61 -20.65 3.42
CA ASN A 309 6.83 -20.65 4.25
C ASN A 309 6.83 -19.59 5.37
N GLY A 310 5.83 -18.70 5.43
CA GLY A 310 5.75 -17.66 6.46
C GLY A 310 6.92 -16.65 6.45
N GLU A 311 7.71 -16.56 5.38
CA GLU A 311 8.93 -15.74 5.32
C GLU A 311 8.66 -14.23 5.51
N VAL A 312 7.45 -13.78 5.20
CA VAL A 312 7.01 -12.40 5.46
C VAL A 312 7.04 -12.09 6.95
N LEU A 313 6.71 -13.05 7.82
CA LEU A 313 6.68 -12.86 9.28
C LEU A 313 8.10 -12.58 9.80
N VAL A 314 9.10 -13.32 9.30
CA VAL A 314 10.52 -13.07 9.61
C VAL A 314 10.91 -11.66 9.19
N THR A 315 10.48 -11.23 8.02
CA THR A 315 10.79 -9.89 7.49
C THR A 315 10.14 -8.79 8.35
N LEU A 316 8.88 -8.95 8.73
CA LEU A 316 8.16 -8.00 9.59
C LEU A 316 8.79 -7.90 10.99
N VAL A 317 9.18 -9.02 11.60
CA VAL A 317 9.88 -9.02 12.90
C VAL A 317 11.27 -8.37 12.78
N ARG A 318 11.99 -8.59 11.67
CA ARG A 318 13.26 -7.89 11.41
C ARG A 318 13.07 -6.38 11.25
N ILE A 319 12.00 -5.94 10.60
CA ILE A 319 11.65 -4.52 10.48
C ILE A 319 11.42 -3.95 11.88
N ALA A 320 10.59 -4.60 12.71
CA ALA A 320 10.36 -4.17 14.09
C ALA A 320 11.68 -4.02 14.89
N LEU A 321 12.57 -5.01 14.84
CA LEU A 321 13.87 -4.95 15.49
C LEU A 321 14.80 -3.86 14.92
N ALA A 322 14.77 -3.63 13.62
CA ALA A 322 15.56 -2.58 12.99
C ALA A 322 15.04 -1.19 13.34
N CYS A 323 13.73 -0.99 13.36
CA CYS A 323 13.12 0.25 13.83
C CYS A 323 13.48 0.53 15.28
N ARG A 324 13.39 -0.48 16.16
CA ARG A 324 13.78 -0.34 17.57
C ARG A 324 15.23 0.11 17.72
N ARG A 325 16.15 -0.52 16.99
CA ARG A 325 17.58 -0.15 16.96
C ARG A 325 17.79 1.27 16.41
N SER A 326 17.13 1.59 15.30
CA SER A 326 17.23 2.90 14.65
C SER A 326 16.68 4.02 15.53
N ALA A 327 15.59 3.79 16.26
CA ALA A 327 15.03 4.73 17.23
C ALA A 327 16.04 5.02 18.36
N ALA A 328 16.67 3.97 18.91
CA ALA A 328 17.71 4.13 19.92
C ALA A 328 18.96 4.87 19.39
N ASP A 329 19.35 4.65 18.14
CA ASP A 329 20.46 5.37 17.48
C ASP A 329 20.15 6.86 17.27
N LEU A 330 18.92 7.18 16.83
CA LEU A 330 18.46 8.55 16.66
C LEU A 330 18.38 9.28 18.00
N GLY A 331 17.86 8.63 19.06
CA GLY A 331 17.81 9.19 20.41
C GLY A 331 19.21 9.49 20.97
N ARG A 332 20.19 8.60 20.74
CA ARG A 332 21.60 8.85 21.10
C ARG A 332 22.20 10.04 20.34
N THR A 333 21.88 10.15 19.06
CA THR A 333 22.35 11.24 18.20
C THR A 333 21.78 12.59 18.66
N GLU A 334 20.49 12.62 19.01
CA GLU A 334 19.84 13.82 19.55
C GLU A 334 20.43 14.23 20.91
N ALA A 335 20.67 13.28 21.81
CA ALA A 335 21.30 13.54 23.11
C ALA A 335 22.75 14.06 22.98
N SER A 336 23.51 13.56 21.99
CA SER A 336 24.85 14.07 21.66
C SER A 336 24.79 15.50 21.15
N ALA A 337 23.85 15.81 20.24
CA ALA A 337 23.66 17.17 19.73
C ALA A 337 23.29 18.17 20.84
N GLN A 338 22.52 17.74 21.85
CA GLN A 338 22.17 18.60 22.99
C GLN A 338 23.33 18.82 23.98
N THR A 339 24.27 17.88 24.09
CA THR A 339 25.41 18.00 25.02
C THR A 339 26.52 18.90 24.49
N ASP A 340 26.71 18.96 23.18
CA ASP A 340 27.65 19.91 22.55
C ASP A 340 27.21 21.37 22.72
N VAL A 341 25.90 21.64 22.72
CA VAL A 341 25.35 22.99 22.97
C VAL A 341 25.61 23.48 24.41
N LYS A 342 25.63 22.57 25.40
CA LYS A 342 25.91 22.91 26.80
C LYS A 342 27.40 23.13 27.09
N ARG A 343 28.30 22.77 26.17
CA ARG A 343 29.77 22.97 26.32
C ARG A 343 30.28 24.28 25.72
N LEU A 344 29.41 25.07 25.07
CA LEU A 344 29.74 26.47 24.75
C LEU A 344 29.82 27.25 26.08
N ALA A 345 31.04 27.62 26.46
CA ALA A 345 31.32 28.39 27.65
C ALA A 345 30.48 29.69 27.66
N PRO A 346 29.95 30.13 28.81
CA PRO A 346 29.31 31.44 28.90
C PRO A 346 30.33 32.49 28.46
N PRO A 347 29.93 33.51 27.66
CA PRO A 347 30.84 34.60 27.35
C PRO A 347 31.30 35.21 28.67
N LYS A 348 32.62 35.26 28.87
CA LYS A 348 33.22 35.98 30.01
C LYS A 348 32.66 37.40 30.00
N PRO A 349 32.24 37.94 31.16
CA PRO A 349 31.95 39.36 31.26
C PRO A 349 33.29 40.09 31.21
N GLU A 350 33.70 40.54 30.03
CA GLU A 350 34.81 41.49 29.91
C GLU A 350 34.31 42.85 30.40
N ALA A 351 34.96 43.33 31.45
CA ALA A 351 34.79 44.66 32.00
C ALA A 351 35.22 45.72 30.95
N ASN A 352 34.51 46.85 30.96
CA ASN A 352 34.75 48.07 30.21
C ASN A 352 36.25 48.41 29.99
N ASP A 353 36.63 48.76 28.76
CA ASP A 353 36.86 50.16 28.39
C ASP A 353 37.17 50.35 26.89
N SER A 354 36.85 51.57 26.41
CA SER A 354 37.25 52.20 25.15
C SER A 354 36.38 51.98 23.89
N SER A 355 35.56 53.01 23.63
CA SER A 355 35.27 53.68 22.35
C SER A 355 35.84 53.09 21.05
N ASP A 356 34.95 52.58 20.19
CA ASP A 356 34.86 52.86 18.74
C ASP A 356 33.58 52.24 18.12
N PRO A 357 33.01 52.79 17.02
CA PRO A 357 31.73 52.33 16.45
C PRO A 357 31.89 51.09 15.55
N PRO A 358 30.88 50.20 15.45
CA PRO A 358 31.05 48.92 14.79
C PRO A 358 30.91 49.05 13.26
N SER A 359 31.92 48.57 12.53
CA SER A 359 31.79 48.20 11.12
C SER A 359 32.07 46.70 10.97
N SER A 360 31.32 46.05 10.10
CA SER A 360 31.33 44.63 9.73
C SER A 360 30.65 43.66 10.72
N GLY A 361 29.33 43.52 10.56
CA GLY A 361 28.59 42.35 11.03
C GLY A 361 29.00 41.12 10.22
N VAL A 362 29.78 40.24 10.85
CA VAL A 362 29.88 38.84 10.44
C VAL A 362 28.80 38.10 11.22
N SER A 363 27.66 37.91 10.56
CA SER A 363 26.48 37.27 11.13
C SER A 363 26.80 35.88 11.68
N SER A 364 26.78 35.75 13.00
CA SER A 364 26.66 34.49 13.76
C SER A 364 25.32 33.76 13.55
N SER A 365 24.51 34.20 12.58
CA SER A 365 23.17 33.70 12.28
C SER A 365 23.14 32.43 11.41
N GLY A 366 24.28 31.98 10.89
CA GLY A 366 24.36 30.78 10.03
C GLY A 366 24.33 29.45 10.79
N VAL A 367 24.73 29.45 12.07
CA VAL A 367 24.84 28.23 12.88
C VAL A 367 23.46 27.77 13.40
N SER A 368 22.60 28.71 13.82
CA SER A 368 21.28 28.39 14.37
C SER A 368 20.28 27.84 13.34
N ALA A 369 20.37 28.26 12.08
CA ALA A 369 19.48 27.78 11.01
C ALA A 369 19.83 26.36 10.54
N ALA A 370 21.13 26.04 10.46
CA ALA A 370 21.60 24.70 10.10
C ALA A 370 21.32 23.66 11.20
N GLU A 371 21.43 24.08 12.47
CA GLU A 371 21.08 23.23 13.62
C GLU A 371 19.57 22.96 13.71
N SER A 372 18.72 23.97 13.47
CA SER A 372 17.27 23.81 13.41
C SER A 372 16.86 22.83 12.31
N ALA A 373 17.41 22.99 11.08
CA ALA A 373 17.10 22.10 9.96
C ALA A 373 17.56 20.65 10.22
N THR A 374 18.67 20.46 10.94
CA THR A 374 19.16 19.13 11.31
C THR A 374 18.27 18.48 12.36
N LYS A 375 17.82 19.24 13.36
CA LYS A 375 16.89 18.76 14.38
C LYS A 375 15.53 18.39 13.81
N ASP A 376 14.97 19.23 12.93
CA ASP A 376 13.71 18.97 12.24
C ASP A 376 13.80 17.70 11.38
N ARG A 377 14.94 17.50 10.71
CA ARG A 377 15.19 16.28 9.92
C ARG A 377 15.25 15.02 10.80
N ILE A 378 15.96 15.07 11.94
CA ILE A 378 16.04 13.94 12.88
C ILE A 378 14.64 13.63 13.45
N ALA A 379 13.85 14.65 13.78
CA ALA A 379 12.49 14.47 14.27
C ALA A 379 11.58 13.79 13.23
N VAL A 380 11.64 14.21 11.96
CA VAL A 380 10.88 13.60 10.86
C VAL A 380 11.32 12.15 10.60
N GLU A 381 12.63 11.87 10.60
CA GLU A 381 13.15 10.50 10.43
C GLU A 381 12.76 9.61 11.62
N SER A 382 12.77 10.16 12.84
CA SER A 382 12.32 9.46 14.05
C SER A 382 10.84 9.09 13.95
N GLN A 383 9.96 10.04 13.62
CA GLN A 383 8.53 9.77 13.45
C GLN A 383 8.29 8.65 12.44
N LEU A 384 8.90 8.73 11.25
CA LEU A 384 8.73 7.73 10.21
C LEU A 384 9.22 6.33 10.64
N VAL A 385 10.31 6.23 11.40
CA VAL A 385 10.79 4.95 11.95
C VAL A 385 9.77 4.35 12.92
N TRP A 386 9.16 5.17 13.77
CA TRP A 386 8.12 4.73 14.70
C TRP A 386 6.79 4.40 14.02
N ASP A 387 6.44 5.08 12.93
CA ASP A 387 5.31 4.72 12.07
C ASP A 387 5.53 3.32 11.48
N ILE A 388 6.70 3.08 10.86
CA ILE A 388 7.06 1.76 10.30
C ILE A 388 7.07 0.68 11.40
N PHE A 389 7.54 1.01 12.60
CA PHE A 389 7.50 0.08 13.72
C PHE A 389 6.05 -0.32 14.05
N SER A 390 5.18 0.68 14.23
CA SER A 390 3.77 0.46 14.54
C SER A 390 3.07 -0.32 13.43
N LEU A 391 3.28 0.05 12.17
CA LEU A 391 2.69 -0.62 11.00
C LEU A 391 3.17 -2.07 10.88
N SER A 392 4.47 -2.35 11.08
CA SER A 392 4.99 -3.72 11.01
C SER A 392 4.34 -4.65 12.05
N LEU A 393 4.11 -4.15 13.27
CA LEU A 393 3.41 -4.88 14.32
C LEU A 393 1.91 -4.98 14.07
N GLY A 394 1.29 -3.93 13.54
CA GLY A 394 -0.11 -3.93 13.15
C GLY A 394 -0.41 -4.95 12.06
N VAL A 395 0.44 -5.04 11.02
CA VAL A 395 0.33 -6.07 9.99
C VAL A 395 0.49 -7.46 10.60
N LEU A 396 1.48 -7.66 11.48
CA LEU A 396 1.63 -8.94 12.20
C LEU A 396 0.40 -9.32 13.02
N ALA A 397 -0.20 -8.36 13.74
CA ALA A 397 -1.41 -8.58 14.53
C ALA A 397 -2.58 -9.00 13.63
N ASN A 398 -2.81 -8.28 12.52
CA ASN A 398 -3.84 -8.63 11.55
C ASN A 398 -3.61 -10.02 10.95
N LEU A 399 -2.37 -10.38 10.61
CA LEU A 399 -2.04 -11.72 10.12
C LEU A 399 -2.33 -12.81 11.18
N ALA A 400 -1.99 -12.55 12.45
CA ALA A 400 -2.26 -13.49 13.54
C ALA A 400 -3.75 -13.67 13.83
N GLU A 401 -4.57 -12.65 13.56
CA GLU A 401 -6.02 -12.70 13.67
C GLU A 401 -6.66 -13.42 12.47
N SER A 402 -6.28 -13.05 11.24
CA SER A 402 -6.97 -13.45 10.01
C SER A 402 -6.45 -14.73 9.35
N ALA A 403 -5.22 -15.17 9.65
CA ALA A 403 -4.61 -16.41 9.16
C ALA A 403 -4.23 -17.35 10.32
N ASP A 404 -5.24 -17.66 11.14
CA ASP A 404 -5.10 -18.45 12.36
C ASP A 404 -4.48 -19.84 12.09
N GLY A 405 -3.70 -20.35 13.05
CA GLY A 405 -2.98 -21.63 12.97
C GLY A 405 -1.62 -21.54 12.26
N VAL A 406 -1.59 -21.14 10.99
CA VAL A 406 -0.33 -21.06 10.21
C VAL A 406 0.61 -20.02 10.80
N VAL A 407 0.10 -18.85 11.15
CA VAL A 407 0.90 -17.78 11.76
C VAL A 407 1.38 -18.17 13.15
N LYS A 408 0.53 -18.79 13.98
CA LYS A 408 0.89 -19.27 15.32
C LYS A 408 2.04 -20.27 15.28
N GLU A 409 1.97 -21.24 14.38
CA GLU A 409 3.04 -22.23 14.17
C GLU A 409 4.32 -21.55 13.69
N ALA A 410 4.22 -20.67 12.70
CA ALA A 410 5.36 -19.98 12.13
C ALA A 410 6.05 -19.06 13.14
N LEU A 411 5.29 -18.37 14.01
CA LEU A 411 5.86 -17.55 15.08
C LEU A 411 6.69 -18.38 16.08
N ARG A 412 6.26 -19.63 16.35
CA ARG A 412 6.99 -20.56 17.23
C ARG A 412 8.20 -21.20 16.56
N THR A 413 8.10 -21.55 15.28
CA THR A 413 9.08 -22.41 14.59
C THR A 413 10.10 -21.65 13.77
N LEU A 414 9.74 -20.49 13.21
CA LEU A 414 10.69 -19.68 12.46
C LEU A 414 11.63 -18.97 13.42
N VAL A 415 12.92 -19.00 13.07
CA VAL A 415 14.00 -18.56 13.94
C VAL A 415 14.86 -17.47 13.31
N LEU A 416 15.34 -16.59 14.15
CA LEU A 416 16.03 -15.36 13.79
C LEU A 416 17.04 -15.03 14.90
N ASN A 417 18.26 -14.65 14.53
CA ASN A 417 19.14 -13.98 15.50
C ASN A 417 18.68 -12.52 15.64
N PRO A 418 18.28 -12.04 16.84
CA PRO A 418 17.73 -10.69 17.03
C PRO A 418 18.70 -9.56 16.67
N SER A 419 20.00 -9.84 16.74
CA SER A 419 21.06 -8.90 16.35
C SER A 419 21.35 -8.92 14.85
N CYS A 420 20.84 -9.91 14.10
CA CYS A 420 21.02 -10.00 12.67
C CYS A 420 20.37 -8.81 11.96
N GLN A 421 21.08 -8.23 10.99
CA GLN A 421 20.56 -7.16 10.13
C GLN A 421 19.94 -7.72 8.84
N GLY A 422 19.92 -9.05 8.66
CA GLY A 422 19.39 -9.68 7.45
C GLY A 422 20.19 -9.35 6.19
N LYS A 423 21.50 -9.08 6.28
CA LYS A 423 22.29 -8.70 5.09
C LYS A 423 22.84 -9.91 4.35
N ARG A 424 23.02 -9.77 3.03
CA ARG A 424 23.66 -10.75 2.15
C ARG A 424 23.04 -12.14 2.32
N ARG A 425 23.82 -13.15 2.70
CA ARG A 425 23.34 -14.52 2.93
C ARG A 425 22.21 -14.64 3.95
N CYS A 426 22.02 -13.63 4.80
CA CYS A 426 20.91 -13.59 5.75
C CYS A 426 19.65 -12.89 5.22
N ALA A 427 19.63 -12.42 3.96
CA ALA A 427 18.55 -11.62 3.38
C ALA A 427 17.22 -12.33 3.42
N GLN A 428 17.11 -13.50 2.79
CA GLN A 428 15.85 -14.24 2.77
C GLN A 428 15.69 -15.08 4.05
N ARG A 429 16.75 -15.78 4.48
CA ARG A 429 16.72 -16.67 5.66
C ARG A 429 17.90 -16.43 6.58
N CYS A 430 17.69 -16.50 7.90
CA CYS A 430 18.77 -16.26 8.87
C CYS A 430 19.79 -17.41 8.85
N GLN A 431 21.05 -17.12 8.50
CA GLN A 431 22.16 -18.09 8.50
C GLN A 431 23.12 -17.90 9.69
N CYS A 432 22.73 -17.13 10.71
CA CYS A 432 23.51 -16.99 11.94
C CYS A 432 23.59 -18.34 12.70
N ALA A 433 24.59 -18.51 13.56
CA ALA A 433 24.74 -19.74 14.35
C ALA A 433 23.47 -20.04 15.18
N GLU A 434 23.01 -21.30 15.18
CA GLU A 434 21.77 -21.74 15.82
C GLU A 434 21.68 -21.33 17.30
N THR A 435 22.81 -21.38 18.03
CA THR A 435 22.89 -20.97 19.45
C THR A 435 22.56 -19.50 19.71
N SER A 436 22.51 -18.68 18.67
CA SER A 436 22.20 -17.25 18.73
C SER A 436 20.83 -16.90 18.14
N GLN A 437 20.10 -17.91 17.67
CA GLN A 437 18.78 -17.73 17.11
C GLN A 437 17.71 -17.92 18.19
N GLN A 438 16.62 -17.18 18.05
CA GLN A 438 15.42 -17.26 18.87
C GLN A 438 14.22 -17.39 17.94
N SER A 439 13.16 -18.02 18.42
CA SER A 439 11.88 -18.02 17.72
C SER A 439 11.34 -16.59 17.59
N LEU A 440 10.51 -16.34 16.58
CA LEU A 440 9.89 -15.02 16.42
C LEU A 440 9.02 -14.66 17.64
N LEU A 441 8.36 -15.64 18.26
CA LEU A 441 7.54 -15.44 19.46
C LEU A 441 8.38 -14.99 20.66
N GLU A 442 9.54 -15.61 20.91
CA GLU A 442 10.47 -15.17 21.98
C GLU A 442 10.95 -13.74 21.75
N ILE A 443 11.28 -13.39 20.51
CA ILE A 443 11.73 -12.05 20.14
C ILE A 443 10.66 -11.00 20.40
N LEU A 444 9.43 -11.26 19.96
CA LEU A 444 8.29 -10.37 20.18
C LEU A 444 7.96 -10.24 21.68
N SER A 445 8.09 -11.34 22.43
CA SER A 445 7.90 -11.36 23.87
C SER A 445 8.95 -10.51 24.60
N HIS A 446 10.21 -10.57 24.17
CA HIS A 446 11.27 -9.68 24.68
C HIS A 446 11.04 -8.22 24.33
N LEU A 447 10.57 -7.93 23.11
CA LEU A 447 10.19 -6.56 22.71
C LEU A 447 9.05 -6.02 23.59
N ALA A 448 8.14 -6.88 24.08
CA ALA A 448 7.02 -6.45 24.94
C ALA A 448 7.44 -6.08 26.37
N LEU A 449 8.69 -6.38 26.73
CA LEU A 449 9.30 -5.99 27.99
C LEU A 449 10.12 -4.69 27.86
N ASP A 450 10.35 -4.19 26.64
CA ASP A 450 11.09 -2.95 26.39
C ASP A 450 10.24 -1.74 26.83
N PRO A 451 10.76 -0.84 27.69
CA PRO A 451 9.97 0.26 28.22
C PRO A 451 9.64 1.39 27.21
N LEU A 452 10.15 1.36 25.97
CA LEU A 452 9.79 2.29 24.85
C LEU A 452 9.71 3.79 25.22
N GLU A 453 10.49 4.23 26.22
CA GLU A 453 10.45 5.60 26.75
C GLU A 453 10.99 6.65 25.76
N ASP A 454 11.70 6.21 24.74
CA ASP A 454 12.26 7.02 23.66
C ASP A 454 11.29 7.25 22.49
N ALA A 455 10.02 6.86 22.64
CA ALA A 455 8.98 7.17 21.67
C ALA A 455 8.80 8.70 21.52
N PRO A 456 8.57 9.22 20.30
CA PRO A 456 8.47 10.66 20.04
C PRO A 456 7.22 11.28 20.67
N ASN A 457 6.18 10.48 20.90
CA ASN A 457 4.96 10.87 21.59
C ASN A 457 4.26 9.63 22.18
N THR A 458 3.25 9.90 23.02
CA THR A 458 2.45 8.86 23.67
C THR A 458 1.64 8.00 22.69
N VAL A 459 1.30 8.53 21.51
CA VAL A 459 0.56 7.80 20.47
C VAL A 459 1.40 6.63 19.97
N HIS A 460 2.64 6.88 19.53
CA HIS A 460 3.53 5.83 19.05
C HIS A 460 3.82 4.79 20.14
N GLN A 461 4.09 5.24 21.37
CA GLN A 461 4.32 4.35 22.49
C GLN A 461 3.12 3.42 22.71
N THR A 462 1.90 3.99 22.72
CA THR A 462 0.67 3.24 22.94
C THR A 462 0.35 2.33 21.77
N SER A 463 0.55 2.77 20.52
CA SER A 463 0.33 1.98 19.31
C SER A 463 1.24 0.76 19.25
N VAL A 464 2.56 0.94 19.40
CA VAL A 464 3.53 -0.17 19.39
C VAL A 464 3.22 -1.14 20.52
N THR A 465 3.02 -0.63 21.74
CA THR A 465 2.71 -1.46 22.91
C THR A 465 1.39 -2.21 22.74
N GLY A 466 0.36 -1.55 22.19
CA GLY A 466 -0.96 -2.11 21.94
C GLY A 466 -0.92 -3.23 20.91
N PHE A 467 -0.33 -2.99 19.73
CA PHE A 467 -0.20 -4.01 18.69
C PHE A 467 0.64 -5.20 19.15
N LEU A 468 1.72 -4.96 19.90
CA LEU A 468 2.55 -6.05 20.40
C LEU A 468 1.81 -6.91 21.43
N ARG A 469 1.07 -6.29 22.35
CA ARG A 469 0.23 -7.00 23.32
C ARG A 469 -0.88 -7.79 22.65
N LEU A 470 -1.55 -7.19 21.68
CA LEU A 470 -2.60 -7.83 20.90
C LEU A 470 -2.05 -9.04 20.13
N LEU A 471 -0.94 -8.86 19.40
CA LEU A 471 -0.25 -9.92 18.66
C LEU A 471 0.14 -11.09 19.56
N LEU A 472 0.73 -10.82 20.73
CA LEU A 472 1.10 -11.89 21.68
C LEU A 472 -0.12 -12.59 22.26
N GLY A 473 -1.21 -11.84 22.52
CA GLY A 473 -2.48 -12.41 22.94
C GLY A 473 -3.07 -13.35 21.90
N LEU A 474 -3.13 -12.90 20.65
CA LEU A 474 -3.60 -13.69 19.51
C LEU A 474 -2.71 -14.93 19.32
N ALA A 475 -1.39 -14.81 19.48
CA ALA A 475 -0.46 -15.92 19.33
C ALA A 475 -0.67 -17.06 20.33
N ILE A 476 -1.15 -16.76 21.54
CA ILE A 476 -1.42 -17.77 22.59
C ILE A 476 -2.87 -18.23 22.63
N LEU A 477 -3.77 -17.57 21.88
CA LEU A 477 -5.17 -17.96 21.79
C LEU A 477 -5.27 -19.39 21.27
N ASP A 478 -5.88 -20.28 22.06
CA ASP A 478 -6.02 -21.71 21.75
C ASP A 478 -4.71 -22.48 21.45
N ASP A 479 -3.54 -21.93 21.79
CA ASP A 479 -2.24 -22.60 21.62
C ASP A 479 -1.45 -22.67 22.94
N PRO A 480 -1.47 -23.82 23.64
CA PRO A 480 -0.78 -23.98 24.93
C PRO A 480 0.76 -24.01 24.81
N HIS A 481 1.31 -24.34 23.64
CA HIS A 481 2.76 -24.30 23.44
C HIS A 481 3.23 -22.86 23.36
N ASN A 482 2.52 -22.03 22.59
CA ASN A 482 2.80 -20.60 22.52
C ASN A 482 2.59 -19.92 23.87
N GLU A 483 1.54 -20.31 24.63
CA GLU A 483 1.36 -19.85 26.02
C GLU A 483 2.59 -20.14 26.87
N THR A 484 3.14 -21.37 26.79
CA THR A 484 4.32 -21.76 27.58
C THR A 484 5.55 -20.93 27.20
N VAL A 485 5.84 -20.81 25.90
CA VAL A 485 6.98 -20.01 25.41
C VAL A 485 6.86 -18.54 25.86
N LEU A 486 5.67 -17.95 25.72
CA LEU A 486 5.42 -16.58 26.17
C LEU A 486 5.67 -16.43 27.67
N LEU A 487 5.06 -17.29 28.49
CA LEU A 487 5.15 -17.22 29.95
C LEU A 487 6.58 -17.43 30.45
N ASP A 488 7.33 -18.35 29.84
CA ASP A 488 8.74 -18.57 30.14
C ASP A 488 9.58 -17.33 29.80
N THR A 489 9.27 -16.66 28.70
CA THR A 489 10.01 -15.48 28.22
C THR A 489 9.72 -14.22 29.04
N ILE A 490 8.45 -13.93 29.34
CA ILE A 490 8.06 -12.76 30.15
C ILE A 490 8.31 -12.98 31.66
N GLY A 491 8.52 -14.23 32.06
CA GLY A 491 8.79 -14.64 33.43
C GLY A 491 7.72 -14.14 34.40
N THR A 492 8.15 -13.38 35.41
CA THR A 492 7.26 -12.88 36.48
C THR A 492 6.62 -11.52 36.18
N SER A 493 6.74 -10.99 34.95
CA SER A 493 6.17 -9.68 34.61
C SER A 493 4.64 -9.72 34.56
N LYS A 494 4.00 -9.54 35.72
CA LYS A 494 2.53 -9.47 35.83
C LYS A 494 1.95 -8.33 34.98
N ALA A 495 2.63 -7.20 34.90
CA ALA A 495 2.16 -6.03 34.15
C ALA A 495 2.07 -6.31 32.65
N THR A 496 3.08 -6.98 32.08
CA THR A 496 3.07 -7.36 30.66
C THR A 496 1.95 -8.35 30.36
N LEU A 497 1.82 -9.40 31.18
CA LEU A 497 0.76 -10.38 31.01
C LEU A 497 -0.63 -9.76 31.12
N VAL A 498 -0.87 -8.91 32.13
CA VAL A 498 -2.15 -8.19 32.28
C VAL A 498 -2.43 -7.34 31.04
N GLY A 499 -1.44 -6.59 30.54
CA GLY A 499 -1.61 -5.79 29.34
C GLY A 499 -1.95 -6.61 28.09
N ILE A 500 -1.40 -7.83 27.95
CA ILE A 500 -1.75 -8.76 26.87
C ILE A 500 -3.22 -9.22 26.99
N LEU A 501 -3.63 -9.60 28.20
CA LEU A 501 -5.01 -10.05 28.44
C LEU A 501 -6.03 -8.92 28.28
N ASP A 502 -5.68 -7.70 28.68
CA ASP A 502 -6.54 -6.53 28.48
C ASP A 502 -6.71 -6.22 26.97
N ALA A 503 -5.63 -6.31 26.18
CA ALA A 503 -5.72 -6.12 24.73
C ALA A 503 -6.63 -7.16 24.05
N LEU A 504 -6.58 -8.43 24.47
CA LEU A 504 -7.49 -9.46 23.98
C LEU A 504 -8.94 -9.23 24.39
N ASP A 505 -9.18 -8.78 25.63
CA ASP A 505 -10.52 -8.48 26.13
C ASP A 505 -11.16 -7.31 25.36
N GLU A 506 -10.37 -6.28 25.02
CA GLU A 506 -10.82 -5.17 24.17
C GLU A 506 -11.13 -5.64 22.74
N LEU A 507 -10.30 -6.52 22.14
CA LEU A 507 -10.62 -7.09 20.82
C LEU A 507 -11.92 -7.91 20.85
N ALA A 508 -12.14 -8.70 21.90
CA ALA A 508 -13.38 -9.47 22.08
C ALA A 508 -14.62 -8.56 22.12
N LYS A 509 -14.53 -7.41 22.81
CA LYS A 509 -15.61 -6.40 22.83
C LYS A 509 -15.86 -5.81 21.44
N LEU A 510 -14.81 -5.50 20.68
CA LEU A 510 -14.96 -5.01 19.30
C LEU A 510 -15.65 -6.02 18.40
N HIS A 511 -15.35 -7.32 18.52
CA HIS A 511 -16.07 -8.36 17.79
C HIS A 511 -17.55 -8.43 18.19
N ASP A 512 -17.87 -8.31 19.48
CA ASP A 512 -19.26 -8.26 19.96
C ASP A 512 -20.02 -7.08 19.33
N GLU A 513 -19.42 -5.88 19.36
CA GLU A 513 -20.00 -4.66 18.77
C GLU A 513 -20.19 -4.79 17.26
N GLN A 514 -19.20 -5.35 16.55
CA GLN A 514 -19.33 -5.60 15.11
C GLN A 514 -20.45 -6.59 14.78
N ASN A 515 -20.61 -7.64 15.59
CA ASN A 515 -21.68 -8.62 15.42
C ASN A 515 -23.05 -8.01 15.71
N GLU A 516 -23.17 -7.15 16.72
CA GLU A 516 -24.41 -6.43 17.03
C GLU A 516 -24.82 -5.51 15.87
N VAL A 517 -23.88 -4.72 15.35
CA VAL A 517 -24.11 -3.84 14.18
C VAL A 517 -24.50 -4.67 12.96
N ARG A 518 -23.85 -5.82 12.73
CA ARG A 518 -24.16 -6.70 11.61
C ARG A 518 -25.57 -7.32 11.74
N GLY A 519 -25.93 -7.81 12.92
CA GLY A 519 -27.27 -8.36 13.19
C GLY A 519 -28.39 -7.33 13.04
N LEU A 520 -28.12 -6.04 13.29
CA LEU A 520 -29.07 -4.96 13.03
C LEU A 520 -29.23 -4.65 11.53
N LEU A 521 -28.22 -4.90 10.71
CA LEU A 521 -28.23 -4.67 9.26
C LEU A 521 -28.80 -5.85 8.47
N GLU A 522 -28.71 -7.08 9.00
CA GLU A 522 -29.23 -8.28 8.35
C GLU A 522 -30.77 -8.44 8.47
N GLY A 523 -31.45 -7.56 9.23
CA GLY A 523 -32.90 -7.59 9.40
C GLY A 523 -33.39 -8.80 10.23
N PRO A 524 -34.61 -8.77 10.78
CA PRO A 524 -35.11 -9.91 11.56
C PRO A 524 -35.26 -11.12 10.63
N GLU A 525 -34.56 -12.22 10.96
CA GLU A 525 -34.82 -13.55 10.40
C GLU A 525 -36.34 -13.77 10.47
N GLU A 526 -36.98 -13.96 9.31
CA GLU A 526 -38.40 -14.25 9.23
C GLU A 526 -38.69 -15.45 10.12
N MET A 527 -39.48 -15.20 11.17
CA MET A 527 -40.05 -16.25 11.99
C MET A 527 -40.78 -17.22 11.06
N GLN A 528 -40.28 -18.45 10.97
CA GLN A 528 -41.08 -19.58 10.52
C GLN A 528 -42.29 -19.67 11.45
N GLU A 529 -43.40 -19.08 11.03
CA GLU A 529 -44.70 -19.38 11.59
C GLU A 529 -45.06 -20.81 11.18
N ASP A 530 -45.09 -21.68 12.18
CA ASP A 530 -45.73 -23.00 12.13
C ASP A 530 -47.22 -22.83 11.75
N GLU A 531 -47.56 -22.89 10.45
CA GLU A 531 -48.94 -23.15 10.02
C GLU A 531 -49.14 -24.65 9.74
N ALA A 532 -49.53 -25.36 10.79
CA ALA A 532 -50.29 -26.60 10.67
C ALA A 532 -51.78 -26.26 10.46
N GLY A 533 -52.37 -26.55 9.29
CA GLY A 533 -53.83 -26.62 9.18
C GLY A 533 -54.48 -26.38 7.81
N GLU A 534 -54.55 -27.44 6.99
CA GLU A 534 -55.71 -27.84 6.17
C GLU A 534 -56.26 -26.97 5.00
N SER A 535 -56.09 -27.53 3.79
CA SER A 535 -57.16 -27.89 2.82
C SER A 535 -57.60 -26.86 1.74
N GLN A 536 -57.13 -27.04 0.50
CA GLN A 536 -57.89 -27.53 -0.68
C GLN A 536 -57.33 -27.00 -2.02
N ARG A 537 -56.89 -27.95 -2.89
CA ARG A 537 -57.19 -28.10 -4.34
C ARG A 537 -57.12 -26.82 -5.21
N THR A 538 -56.24 -26.72 -6.22
CA THR A 538 -56.32 -27.39 -7.54
C THR A 538 -54.99 -27.30 -8.30
N GLU A 539 -54.65 -28.39 -8.99
CA GLU A 539 -53.60 -28.55 -10.00
C GLU A 539 -53.74 -27.57 -11.18
N VAL A 540 -52.63 -27.07 -11.74
CA VAL A 540 -52.17 -27.37 -13.12
C VAL A 540 -50.65 -27.13 -13.22
N VAL A 541 -50.01 -28.12 -13.82
CA VAL A 541 -48.59 -28.35 -14.12
C VAL A 541 -48.04 -27.36 -15.16
N GLU A 542 -46.83 -26.84 -14.94
CA GLU A 542 -45.81 -26.82 -16.00
C GLU A 542 -44.41 -26.94 -15.37
N GLU A 543 -43.69 -27.97 -15.82
CA GLU A 543 -42.36 -28.35 -15.38
C GLU A 543 -41.33 -27.32 -15.84
N THR A 544 -40.49 -26.85 -14.92
CA THR A 544 -39.14 -26.38 -15.26
C THR A 544 -38.21 -26.76 -14.12
N GLN A 545 -37.65 -27.97 -14.21
CA GLN A 545 -36.44 -28.34 -13.48
C GLN A 545 -35.25 -27.84 -14.29
N VAL A 546 -34.56 -26.82 -13.78
CA VAL A 546 -33.11 -26.67 -13.95
C VAL A 546 -32.58 -26.17 -12.61
N GLU A 547 -31.54 -26.85 -12.16
CA GLU A 547 -30.88 -26.81 -10.86
C GLU A 547 -30.37 -25.39 -10.49
N GLU A 548 -30.83 -24.86 -9.36
CA GLU A 548 -30.13 -23.81 -8.61
C GLU A 548 -29.53 -24.45 -7.36
N ASP A 549 -28.36 -25.08 -7.53
CA ASP A 549 -27.35 -25.21 -6.47
C ASP A 549 -26.28 -24.15 -6.76
N GLU A 550 -26.60 -22.87 -6.55
CA GLU A 550 -25.58 -21.84 -6.36
C GLU A 550 -25.47 -21.57 -4.87
N GLN A 551 -24.33 -21.98 -4.34
CA GLN A 551 -23.88 -21.82 -2.97
C GLN A 551 -24.08 -20.36 -2.54
N MET A 552 -25.11 -20.16 -1.72
CA MET A 552 -25.14 -19.06 -0.78
C MET A 552 -23.89 -19.22 0.09
N GLU A 553 -22.86 -18.45 -0.21
CA GLU A 553 -21.63 -18.40 0.57
C GLU A 553 -21.95 -17.75 1.92
N VAL A 554 -22.55 -18.55 2.81
CA VAL A 554 -22.73 -18.23 4.22
C VAL A 554 -21.33 -18.23 4.84
N LEU A 555 -20.65 -17.09 4.75
CA LEU A 555 -19.45 -16.83 5.54
C LEU A 555 -19.85 -16.47 6.98
N PRO A 556 -19.15 -17.01 7.98
CA PRO A 556 -19.77 -17.90 8.96
C PRO A 556 -20.02 -17.25 10.33
N ALA A 557 -20.75 -17.95 11.18
CA ALA A 557 -20.98 -17.72 12.62
C ALA A 557 -19.70 -17.66 13.51
N GLN A 558 -18.51 -17.43 12.93
CA GLN A 558 -17.20 -17.55 13.59
C GLN A 558 -16.84 -16.38 14.50
N SER A 559 -17.42 -15.19 14.31
CA SER A 559 -17.04 -14.00 15.09
C SER A 559 -17.51 -14.07 16.56
N GLY A 560 -18.73 -14.55 16.82
CA GLY A 560 -19.22 -14.76 18.19
C GLY A 560 -18.45 -15.86 18.94
N GLU A 561 -18.02 -16.90 18.22
CA GLU A 561 -17.18 -17.96 18.77
C GLU A 561 -15.75 -17.47 19.06
N ALA A 562 -15.19 -16.58 18.24
CA ALA A 562 -13.89 -15.96 18.49
C ALA A 562 -13.88 -15.11 19.78
N SER A 563 -14.85 -14.22 19.95
CA SER A 563 -14.99 -13.39 21.17
C SER A 563 -15.13 -14.23 22.44
N LYS A 564 -15.86 -15.34 22.37
CA LYS A 564 -16.00 -16.28 23.49
C LYS A 564 -14.67 -16.93 23.87
N ARG A 565 -13.92 -17.45 22.89
CA ARG A 565 -12.60 -18.08 23.11
C ARG A 565 -11.59 -17.10 23.73
N MET A 566 -11.57 -15.85 23.27
CA MET A 566 -10.74 -14.79 23.85
C MET A 566 -11.07 -14.57 25.34
N ARG A 567 -12.35 -14.47 25.70
CA ARG A 567 -12.77 -14.27 27.09
C ARG A 567 -12.47 -15.47 27.99
N GLU A 568 -12.65 -16.69 27.49
CA GLU A 568 -12.29 -17.92 28.23
C GLU A 568 -10.78 -17.98 28.53
N LEU A 569 -9.93 -17.63 27.56
CA LEU A 569 -8.48 -17.52 27.74
C LEU A 569 -8.14 -16.46 28.81
N VAL A 570 -8.71 -15.26 28.66
CA VAL A 570 -8.47 -14.13 29.57
C VAL A 570 -8.85 -14.50 31.00
N GLU A 571 -10.02 -15.12 31.20
CA GLU A 571 -10.46 -15.54 32.51
C GLU A 571 -9.54 -16.62 33.11
N ARG A 572 -9.17 -17.63 32.33
CA ARG A 572 -8.25 -18.71 32.74
C ARG A 572 -6.90 -18.15 33.21
N LEU A 573 -6.29 -17.25 32.44
CA LEU A 573 -4.98 -16.69 32.77
C LEU A 573 -5.04 -15.67 33.90
N ARG A 574 -6.08 -14.82 33.96
CA ARG A 574 -6.29 -13.92 35.11
C ARG A 574 -6.42 -14.71 36.42
N ARG A 575 -7.14 -15.84 36.43
CA ARG A 575 -7.25 -16.72 37.60
C ARG A 575 -5.89 -17.29 38.05
N ARG A 576 -4.98 -17.59 37.11
CA ARG A 576 -3.62 -18.10 37.39
C ARG A 576 -2.68 -17.04 37.98
N THR A 577 -2.94 -15.76 37.72
CA THR A 577 -2.11 -14.63 38.18
C THR A 577 -2.50 -14.04 39.55
N ARG A 578 -3.72 -14.34 40.01
CA ARG A 578 -4.22 -14.06 41.36
C ARG A 578 -3.60 -15.05 42.34
#